data_AF-A0A3Q4I8W9-F1
#
_entry.id   AF-A0A3Q4I8W9-F1
#
_cell.length_a   1.000
_cell.length_b   1.000
_cell.length_c   1.000
_cell.angle_alpha   90.00
_cell.angle_beta   90.00
_cell.angle_gamma   90.00
#
_symmetry.space_group_name_H-M   'P 1'
#
loop_
_entity.id
_entity.type
_entity.pdbx_description
1 polymer ?
#
loop_
_entity_poly.entity_id
_entity_poly.type
_entity_poly.pdbx_seq_one_letter_code
_entity_poly.pdbx_strand_id
1 'polypeptide(L)'
;TVHPDENQVKELVSKCLQARDKAYCPYSRFPVGAAVLTADGAIITGCNVENASYGLTVCAERTAIQRAVVEGHTQFSAIAVTCDIKDRFVGPCGACRQVLMEQNISLSAFTSYFLLLPKSMSSYSLVRIYRGFF
;
A
#
# COMPACT_ATOMS: atom_id res chain seq x y z
N THR A 1 19.13 -2.89 1.73
CA THR A 1 17.85 -2.17 1.88
C THR A 1 17.79 -1.58 3.27
N VAL A 2 17.54 -0.27 3.37
CA VAL A 2 17.37 0.41 4.67
C VAL A 2 15.99 0.01 5.20
N HIS A 3 15.94 -0.55 6.41
CA HIS A 3 14.69 -0.88 7.06
C HIS A 3 14.11 0.38 7.74
N PRO A 4 12.80 0.63 7.62
CA PRO A 4 12.19 1.79 8.28
C PRO A 4 12.26 1.65 9.80
N ASP A 5 12.53 2.74 10.50
CA ASP A 5 12.43 2.79 11.95
C ASP A 5 10.96 2.81 12.44
N GLU A 6 10.76 2.71 13.76
CA GLU A 6 9.43 2.64 14.35
C GLU A 6 8.58 3.91 14.10
N ASN A 7 9.21 5.08 14.04
CA ASN A 7 8.51 6.34 13.79
C ASN A 7 8.09 6.44 12.33
N GLN A 8 8.97 6.07 11.40
CA GLN A 8 8.67 5.99 9.97
C GLN A 8 7.53 4.99 9.71
N VAL A 9 7.52 3.86 10.41
CA VAL A 9 6.41 2.90 10.36
C VAL A 9 5.10 3.54 10.80
N LYS A 10 5.07 4.21 11.97
CA LYS A 10 3.85 4.86 12.48
C LYS A 10 3.34 5.94 11.52
N GLU A 11 4.24 6.73 10.95
CA GLU A 11 3.87 7.75 9.98
C GLU A 11 3.33 7.14 8.69
N LEU A 12 3.99 6.11 8.15
CA LEU A 12 3.57 5.39 6.95
C LEU A 12 2.15 4.83 7.11
N VAL A 13 1.85 4.25 8.28
CA VAL A 13 0.51 3.75 8.64
C VAL A 13 -0.52 4.85 8.71
N SER A 14 -0.20 5.96 9.38
CA SER A 14 -1.11 7.11 9.52
C SER A 14 -1.43 7.73 8.15
N LYS A 15 -0.43 7.89 7.29
CA LYS A 15 -0.60 8.40 5.92
C LYS A 15 -1.42 7.45 5.06
N CYS A 16 -1.22 6.14 5.22
CA CYS A 16 -2.00 5.10 4.53
C CYS A 16 -3.50 5.17 4.87
N LEU A 17 -3.84 5.33 6.16
CA LEU A 17 -5.22 5.56 6.61
C LEU A 17 -5.83 6.82 5.98
N GLN A 18 -5.12 7.95 6.06
CA GLN A 18 -5.61 9.21 5.51
C GLN A 18 -5.81 9.14 3.99
N ALA A 19 -5.01 8.33 3.30
CA ALA A 19 -5.15 8.09 1.87
C ALA A 19 -6.41 7.28 1.57
N ARG A 20 -6.69 6.22 2.34
CA ARG A 20 -7.91 5.42 2.21
C ARG A 20 -9.17 6.29 2.24
N ASP A 21 -9.22 7.26 3.14
CA ASP A 21 -10.37 8.16 3.33
C ASP A 21 -10.62 9.08 2.12
N LYS A 22 -9.68 9.15 1.17
CA LYS A 22 -9.79 9.92 -0.09
C LYS A 22 -10.17 9.06 -1.30
N ALA A 23 -10.40 7.77 -1.11
CA ALA A 23 -10.73 6.85 -2.19
C ALA A 23 -11.97 7.31 -2.98
N TYR A 24 -11.86 7.28 -4.31
CA TYR A 24 -13.01 7.45 -5.20
C TYR A 24 -13.53 6.07 -5.58
N CYS A 25 -14.47 5.55 -4.80
CA CYS A 25 -15.01 4.20 -4.99
C CYS A 25 -16.56 4.13 -4.91
N PRO A 26 -17.30 4.88 -5.74
CA PRO A 26 -18.76 4.90 -5.66
C PRO A 26 -19.43 3.59 -6.09
N TYR A 27 -18.73 2.73 -6.85
CA TYR A 27 -19.28 1.50 -7.41
C TYR A 27 -19.13 0.35 -6.41
N SER A 28 -17.91 0.07 -5.93
CA SER A 28 -17.70 -1.01 -4.95
C SER A 28 -18.00 -0.60 -3.51
N ARG A 29 -17.90 0.71 -3.20
CA ARG A 29 -17.91 1.23 -1.82
C ARG A 29 -16.84 0.59 -0.94
N PHE A 30 -15.71 0.23 -1.56
CA PHE A 30 -14.60 -0.44 -0.90
C PHE A 30 -13.35 0.45 -0.95
N PRO A 31 -13.13 1.29 0.08
CA PRO A 31 -12.00 2.21 0.09
C PRO A 31 -10.71 1.48 0.48
N VAL A 32 -9.65 1.74 -0.28
CA VAL A 32 -8.31 1.19 -0.08
C VAL A 32 -7.31 2.36 -0.09
N GLY A 33 -6.43 2.36 0.90
CA GLY A 33 -5.32 3.31 1.00
C GLY A 33 -3.98 2.62 0.86
N ALA A 34 -3.00 3.33 0.32
CA ALA A 34 -1.61 2.92 0.28
C ALA A 34 -0.69 4.09 0.58
N ALA A 35 0.45 3.80 1.20
CA ALA A 35 1.54 4.74 1.38
C ALA A 35 2.87 4.03 1.13
N VAL A 36 3.73 4.59 0.28
CA VAL A 36 5.06 4.06 -0.03
C VAL A 36 6.12 4.96 0.59
N LEU A 37 7.09 4.36 1.27
CA LEU A 37 8.29 5.01 1.76
C LEU A 37 9.39 4.86 0.71
N THR A 38 9.94 5.97 0.25
CA THR A 38 11.01 6.01 -0.74
C THR A 38 12.38 5.77 -0.09
N ALA A 39 13.43 5.55 -0.89
CA ALA A 39 14.79 5.37 -0.38
C ALA A 39 15.36 6.63 0.30
N ASP A 40 14.90 7.81 -0.12
CA ASP A 40 15.26 9.12 0.41
C ASP A 40 14.34 9.59 1.56
N GLY A 41 13.41 8.73 2.00
CA GLY A 41 12.60 8.97 3.20
C GLY A 41 11.29 9.73 2.97
N ALA A 42 10.93 10.04 1.73
CA ALA A 42 9.63 10.61 1.39
C ALA A 42 8.51 9.56 1.52
N ILE A 43 7.32 10.01 1.92
CA ILE A 43 6.12 9.17 1.99
C ILE A 43 5.11 9.63 0.95
N ILE A 44 4.87 8.79 -0.06
CA ILE A 44 3.94 9.07 -1.14
C ILE A 44 2.68 8.23 -0.95
N THR A 45 1.51 8.88 -1.04
CA THR A 45 0.21 8.25 -0.78
C THR A 45 -0.61 8.03 -2.03
N GLY A 46 -1.43 6.99 -2.01
CA GLY A 46 -2.40 6.65 -3.06
C GLY A 46 -3.66 6.02 -2.49
N CYS A 47 -4.74 6.12 -3.25
CA CYS A 47 -6.02 5.47 -2.96
C CYS A 47 -6.57 4.83 -4.24
N ASN A 48 -7.55 3.93 -4.11
CA ASN A 48 -8.21 3.40 -5.29
C ASN A 48 -9.12 4.46 -5.92
N VAL A 49 -9.09 4.50 -7.26
CA VAL A 49 -9.91 5.38 -8.08
C VAL A 49 -10.64 4.50 -9.08
N GLU A 50 -11.95 4.42 -8.91
CA GLU A 50 -12.82 3.62 -9.76
C GLU A 50 -13.29 4.38 -10.99
N ASN A 51 -13.79 3.62 -11.95
CA ASN A 51 -14.40 4.14 -13.15
C ASN A 51 -15.63 3.29 -13.50
N ALA A 52 -16.60 3.87 -14.23
CA ALA A 52 -17.75 3.13 -14.74
C ALA A 52 -17.33 1.95 -15.64
N SER A 53 -16.26 2.13 -16.41
CA SER A 53 -15.57 1.02 -17.08
C SER A 53 -14.61 0.35 -16.10
N TYR A 54 -15.04 -0.75 -15.48
CA TYR A 54 -14.32 -1.36 -14.35
C TYR A 54 -12.87 -1.75 -14.64
N GLY A 55 -12.53 -2.04 -15.90
CA GLY A 55 -11.15 -2.32 -16.33
C GLY A 55 -10.20 -1.13 -16.16
N LEU A 56 -10.72 0.10 -16.05
CA LEU A 56 -9.94 1.32 -15.84
C LEU A 56 -9.71 1.65 -14.36
N THR A 57 -10.24 0.85 -13.44
CA THR A 57 -10.01 1.06 -12.00
C THR A 57 -8.53 0.90 -11.65
N VAL A 58 -8.00 1.91 -10.95
CA VAL A 58 -6.63 1.91 -10.44
C VAL A 58 -6.67 1.63 -8.94
N CYS A 59 -5.88 0.66 -8.49
CA CYS A 59 -5.78 0.30 -7.07
C CYS A 59 -4.84 1.25 -6.33
N ALA A 60 -4.99 1.35 -5.01
CA ALA A 60 -4.24 2.28 -4.17
C ALA A 60 -2.72 2.11 -4.30
N GLU A 61 -2.23 0.88 -4.38
CA GLU A 61 -0.81 0.57 -4.51
C GLU A 61 -0.26 1.13 -5.82
N ARG A 62 -0.98 0.92 -6.93
CA ARG A 62 -0.60 1.43 -8.25
C ARG A 62 -0.61 2.95 -8.27
N THR A 63 -1.64 3.58 -7.69
CA THR A 63 -1.72 5.03 -7.55
C THR A 63 -0.51 5.59 -6.78
N ALA A 64 -0.14 4.99 -5.64
CA ALA A 64 0.98 5.46 -4.83
C ALA A 64 2.33 5.35 -5.58
N ILE A 65 2.58 4.23 -6.25
CA ILE A 65 3.79 4.01 -7.04
C ILE A 65 3.86 4.97 -8.23
N GLN A 66 2.79 5.06 -9.02
CA GLN A 66 2.76 5.94 -10.19
C GLN A 66 3.00 7.39 -9.79
N ARG A 67 2.38 7.83 -8.70
CA ARG A 67 2.60 9.17 -8.15
C ARG A 67 4.05 9.37 -7.71
N ALA A 68 4.64 8.40 -7.02
CA ALA A 68 6.02 8.51 -6.57
C ALA A 68 7.00 8.63 -7.75
N VAL A 69 6.76 7.88 -8.83
CA VAL A 69 7.54 7.98 -10.08
C VAL A 69 7.39 9.35 -10.72
N VAL A 70 6.18 9.92 -10.77
CA VAL A 70 5.93 11.29 -11.26
C VAL A 70 6.67 12.32 -10.41
N GLU A 71 6.77 12.10 -9.10
CA GLU A 71 7.53 12.96 -8.17
C GLU A 71 9.05 12.69 -8.21
N GLY A 72 9.53 11.78 -9.06
CA GLY A 72 10.95 11.50 -9.29
C GLY A 72 11.55 10.38 -8.44
N HIS A 73 10.74 9.70 -7.63
CA HIS A 73 11.19 8.59 -6.79
C HIS A 73 11.03 7.25 -7.52
N THR A 74 12.13 6.53 -7.71
CA THR A 74 12.17 5.22 -8.38
C THR A 74 12.74 4.10 -7.49
N GLN A 75 13.13 4.44 -6.26
CA GLN A 75 13.64 3.49 -5.27
C GLN A 75 12.80 3.57 -4.01
N PHE A 76 12.44 2.41 -3.49
CA PHE A 76 11.43 2.28 -2.44
C PHE A 76 11.91 1.32 -1.34
N SER A 77 11.58 1.68 -0.10
CA SER A 77 12.01 0.98 1.10
C SER A 77 10.88 0.13 1.70
N ALA A 78 9.65 0.64 1.68
CA ALA A 78 8.49 -0.04 2.26
C ALA A 78 7.16 0.45 1.65
N ILE A 79 6.10 -0.34 1.79
CA ILE A 79 4.74 0.07 1.46
C ILE A 79 3.77 -0.42 2.54
N ALA A 80 2.85 0.45 2.94
CA ALA A 80 1.68 0.13 3.75
C ALA A 80 0.43 0.13 2.87
N VAL A 81 -0.48 -0.82 3.10
CA VAL A 81 -1.77 -0.93 2.39
C VAL A 81 -2.86 -1.24 3.40
N THR A 82 -4.01 -0.59 3.28
CA THR A 82 -5.14 -0.75 4.21
C THR A 82 -6.49 -0.70 3.50
N CYS A 83 -7.51 -1.33 4.10
CA CYS A 83 -8.89 -1.33 3.63
C CYS A 83 -9.86 -1.48 4.82
N ASP A 84 -11.16 -1.42 4.57
CA ASP A 84 -12.20 -1.43 5.61
C ASP A 84 -12.59 -2.83 6.15
N ILE A 85 -11.82 -3.86 5.82
CA ILE A 85 -12.03 -5.21 6.35
C ILE A 85 -11.24 -5.40 7.65
N LYS A 86 -11.91 -5.88 8.70
CA LYS A 86 -11.38 -5.96 10.08
C LYS A 86 -11.12 -7.38 10.58
N ASP A 87 -11.53 -8.39 9.85
CA ASP A 87 -11.61 -9.77 10.34
C ASP A 87 -10.87 -10.77 9.45
N ARG A 88 -10.38 -10.34 8.29
CA ARG A 88 -9.62 -11.17 7.37
C ARG A 88 -8.55 -10.36 6.64
N PHE A 89 -7.50 -11.06 6.23
CA PHE A 89 -6.45 -10.48 5.41
C PHE A 89 -6.93 -10.27 3.97
N VAL A 90 -6.66 -9.09 3.42
CA VAL A 90 -6.87 -8.78 2.01
C VAL A 90 -5.53 -8.40 1.40
N GLY A 91 -5.03 -9.26 0.53
CA GLY A 91 -3.79 -9.03 -0.18
C GLY A 91 -3.97 -8.11 -1.41
N PRO A 92 -2.87 -7.64 -1.98
CA PRO A 92 -2.85 -6.85 -3.21
C PRO A 92 -3.36 -7.71 -4.36
N CYS A 93 -4.02 -7.11 -5.35
CA CYS A 93 -4.43 -7.85 -6.54
C CYS A 93 -3.22 -8.26 -7.40
N GLY A 94 -3.43 -9.17 -8.37
CA GLY A 94 -2.35 -9.66 -9.24
C GLY A 94 -1.60 -8.54 -9.98
N ALA A 95 -2.32 -7.54 -10.49
CA ALA A 95 -1.72 -6.40 -11.18
C ALA A 95 -0.84 -5.55 -10.25
N CYS A 96 -1.27 -5.31 -9.01
CA CYS A 96 -0.46 -4.60 -8.01
C CYS A 96 0.81 -5.38 -7.67
N ARG A 97 0.72 -6.71 -7.51
CA ARG A 97 1.90 -7.55 -7.25
C ARG A 97 2.94 -7.44 -8.36
N GLN A 98 2.50 -7.42 -9.62
CA GLN A 98 3.40 -7.26 -10.76
C GLN A 98 4.12 -5.91 -10.73
N VAL A 99 3.39 -4.83 -10.47
CA VAL A 99 3.98 -3.48 -10.36
C VAL A 99 4.97 -3.38 -9.21
N LEU A 100 4.61 -3.89 -8.03
CA LEU A 100 5.52 -3.87 -6.87
C LEU A 100 6.79 -4.69 -7.13
N MET A 101 6.67 -5.84 -7.81
CA MET A 101 7.81 -6.66 -8.19
C MET A 101 8.76 -5.92 -9.14
N GLU A 102 8.23 -5.25 -10.15
CA GLU A 102 9.02 -4.47 -11.11
C GLU A 102 9.83 -3.37 -10.42
N GLN A 103 9.25 -2.71 -9.42
CA GLN A 103 9.92 -1.64 -8.68
C GLN A 103 10.96 -2.13 -7.66
N ASN A 104 11.31 -3.43 -7.69
CA ASN A 104 12.15 -4.08 -6.69
C ASN A 104 11.69 -3.81 -5.24
N ILE A 105 10.39 -3.53 -5.05
CA ILE A 105 9.79 -3.50 -3.73
C ILE A 105 9.72 -4.95 -3.31
N SER A 106 10.82 -5.39 -2.71
CA SER A 106 10.97 -6.76 -2.28
C SER A 106 9.92 -7.03 -1.23
N LEU A 107 8.94 -7.87 -1.57
CA LEU A 107 7.98 -8.45 -0.63
C LEU A 107 8.69 -9.26 0.49
N SER A 108 10.03 -9.34 0.46
CA SER A 108 10.88 -9.98 1.47
C SER A 108 11.51 -9.03 2.50
N ALA A 109 11.42 -7.71 2.31
CA ALA A 109 11.95 -6.73 3.27
C ALA A 109 10.78 -6.05 3.98
N PHE A 110 10.34 -6.58 5.12
CA PHE A 110 9.40 -5.93 6.04
C PHE A 110 8.23 -5.21 5.34
N THR A 111 7.59 -5.87 4.37
CA THR A 111 6.34 -5.40 3.80
C THR A 111 5.23 -5.69 4.80
N SER A 112 5.17 -4.88 5.85
CA SER A 112 4.02 -4.83 6.73
C SER A 112 2.82 -4.38 5.90
N TYR A 113 1.99 -5.33 5.47
CA TYR A 113 0.58 -5.04 5.27
C TYR A 113 0.03 -4.57 6.62
N PHE A 114 0.00 -3.25 6.82
CA PHE A 114 -0.61 -2.66 8.00
C PHE A 114 -2.13 -2.69 7.84
N LEU A 115 -2.72 -3.86 8.07
CA LEU A 115 -4.14 -3.94 8.38
C LEU A 115 -4.31 -3.44 9.82
N LEU A 116 -4.82 -2.22 9.95
CA LEU A 116 -5.19 -1.68 11.24
C LEU A 116 -6.48 -2.36 11.71
N LEU A 117 -6.32 -3.40 12.52
CA LEU A 117 -7.43 -3.91 13.29
C LEU A 117 -7.72 -2.92 14.42
N PRO A 118 -8.96 -2.42 14.57
CA PRO A 118 -9.29 -1.36 15.52
C PRO A 118 -9.41 -1.87 16.96
N LYS A 119 -8.46 -2.69 17.44
CA LYS A 119 -8.40 -3.08 18.86
C LYS A 119 -7.17 -2.59 19.62
N SER A 120 -6.07 -2.22 18.95
CA SER A 120 -5.04 -1.36 19.54
C SER A 120 -3.96 -1.04 18.51
N MET A 121 -3.27 0.08 18.70
CA MET A 121 -2.09 0.53 17.95
C MET A 121 -0.85 -0.37 18.18
N SER A 122 -1.02 -1.55 18.80
CA SER A 122 0.02 -2.39 19.40
C SER A 122 0.13 -3.81 18.81
N SER A 123 -0.63 -4.15 17.76
CA SER A 123 -0.49 -5.46 17.11
C SER A 123 -0.47 -5.32 15.60
N TYR A 124 0.76 -5.39 15.06
CA TYR A 124 1.02 -5.48 13.63
C TYR A 124 1.24 -6.95 13.27
N SER A 125 0.44 -7.50 12.37
CA SER A 125 0.68 -8.85 11.84
C SER A 125 1.41 -8.73 10.51
N LEU A 126 2.68 -9.15 10.50
CA LEU A 126 3.48 -9.30 9.28
C LEU A 126 2.94 -10.47 8.46
N VAL A 127 2.34 -10.19 7.30
CA VAL A 127 1.93 -11.24 6.36
C VAL A 127 2.90 -11.23 5.18
N ARG A 128 3.74 -12.27 5.11
CA ARG A 128 4.72 -12.47 4.03
C ARG A 128 3.98 -13.00 2.81
N ILE A 129 3.90 -12.20 1.74
CA ILE A 129 3.37 -12.68 0.46
C ILE A 129 4.46 -13.53 -0.19
N TYR A 130 4.19 -14.82 -0.34
CA TYR A 130 5.11 -15.78 -0.92
C TYR A 130 5.44 -15.42 -2.38
N ARG A 131 6.71 -15.61 -2.74
CA ARG A 131 7.17 -15.71 -4.13
C ARG A 131 6.51 -16.96 -4.75
N GLY A 132 5.36 -16.77 -5.40
CA GLY A 132 4.70 -17.74 -6.27
C GLY A 132 4.55 -17.12 -7.65
N PHE A 133 5.25 -17.71 -8.62
CA PHE A 133 5.47 -17.26 -9.99
C PHE A 133 4.20 -16.89 -10.79
N PHE A 134 4.36 -15.91 -11.68
CA PHE A 134 4.07 -16.10 -13.11
C PHE A 134 5.40 -16.34 -13.82
#